data_AF-Q2KM23-F1
#
_entry.id   AF-Q2KM23-F1
#
_cell.length_a   1.000
_cell.length_b   1.000
_cell.length_c   1.000
_cell.angle_alpha   90.00
_cell.angle_beta   90.00
_cell.angle_gamma   90.00
#
_symmetry.space_group_name_H-M   'P 1'
#
loop_
_entity.id
_entity.type
_entity.pdbx_description
1 polymer ?
#
loop_
_entity_poly.entity_id
_entity_poly.type
_entity_poly.pdbx_seq_one_letter_code
_entity_poly.pdbx_strand_id
1 'polypeptide(L)'
;LPLAPSLDDTPVKDMGPPSNKTEDQVRHLLLQADPKKMFPELKDSLLGNLKSLKKTMTDADWKSFESWMHKWLLFEMAKSPKPDERKAIPAEKVQTKCQAEANFGGVHPGRFRPECDENGDYLPKQCHAGTGYCWCCYKNGTKIEGTATRGELDCSGAALTEPDEMIFSGVDMLKLGA
;
A
#
# COMPACT_ATOMS: atom_id res chain seq x y z
N LEU A 1 -38.78 -66.86 -3.22
CA LEU A 1 -37.74 -66.95 -2.17
C LEU A 1 -36.68 -67.93 -2.62
N PRO A 2 -35.47 -67.44 -2.93
CA PRO A 2 -34.26 -68.19 -2.63
C PRO A 2 -33.29 -67.35 -1.77
N LEU A 3 -32.48 -68.10 -1.03
CA LEU A 3 -31.52 -67.68 -0.01
C LEU A 3 -30.35 -66.88 -0.59
N ALA A 4 -29.78 -66.01 0.24
CA ALA A 4 -28.60 -65.20 -0.03
C ALA A 4 -27.33 -66.05 -0.27
N PRO A 5 -26.40 -65.56 -1.10
CA PRO A 5 -24.99 -65.86 -0.99
C PRO A 5 -24.23 -64.77 -0.22
N SER A 6 -23.19 -65.24 0.44
CA SER A 6 -22.28 -64.64 1.41
C SER A 6 -21.41 -63.49 0.88
N LEU A 7 -20.97 -62.68 1.85
CA LEU A 7 -19.81 -61.79 1.79
C LEU A 7 -18.62 -62.52 1.15
N ASP A 8 -18.24 -62.11 -0.05
CA ASP A 8 -16.94 -62.45 -0.63
C ASP A 8 -15.99 -61.26 -0.50
N ASP A 9 -14.92 -61.56 0.22
CA ASP A 9 -13.69 -60.82 0.44
C ASP A 9 -13.21 -59.96 -0.74
N THR A 10 -13.34 -58.64 -0.61
CA THR A 10 -12.37 -57.74 -1.25
C THR A 10 -11.11 -57.75 -0.38
N PRO A 11 -9.92 -58.10 -0.91
CA PRO A 11 -8.69 -58.00 -0.15
C PRO A 11 -8.46 -56.52 0.17
N VAL A 12 -8.68 -56.14 1.43
CA VAL A 12 -8.10 -54.93 1.99
C VAL A 12 -6.60 -55.16 1.90
N LYS A 13 -5.99 -54.67 0.81
CA LYS A 13 -4.53 -54.66 0.65
C LYS A 13 -3.99 -53.81 1.79
N ASP A 14 -3.52 -54.52 2.82
CA ASP A 14 -2.52 -54.13 3.79
C ASP A 14 -2.42 -52.61 4.01
N MET A 15 -3.32 -52.07 4.82
CA MET A 15 -3.01 -50.82 5.50
C MET A 15 -2.00 -51.16 6.57
N GLY A 16 -0.72 -51.04 6.21
CA GLY A 16 0.39 -51.11 7.16
C GLY A 16 0.16 -50.18 8.36
N PRO A 17 0.93 -50.33 9.44
CA PRO A 17 0.73 -49.60 10.69
C PRO A 17 0.57 -48.09 10.42
N PRO A 18 -0.36 -47.41 11.11
CA PRO A 18 -0.53 -45.96 10.95
C PRO A 18 0.80 -45.29 11.22
N SER A 19 1.41 -44.72 10.18
CA SER A 19 2.66 -44.00 10.32
C SER A 19 2.42 -42.75 11.17
N ASN A 20 3.27 -42.53 12.17
CA ASN A 20 3.19 -41.38 13.07
C ASN A 20 3.61 -40.05 12.42
N LYS A 21 3.89 -40.03 11.12
CA LYS A 21 4.28 -38.82 10.39
C LYS A 21 3.06 -38.12 9.80
N THR A 22 2.97 -36.80 10.01
CA THR A 22 1.88 -35.97 9.45
C THR A 22 1.77 -36.10 7.93
N GLU A 23 2.89 -36.26 7.22
CA GLU A 23 2.91 -36.46 5.77
C GLU A 23 2.14 -37.71 5.33
N ASP A 24 2.36 -38.84 6.01
CA ASP A 24 1.71 -40.10 5.69
C ASP A 24 0.20 -40.05 5.99
N GLN A 25 -0.17 -39.38 7.08
CA GLN A 25 -1.58 -39.12 7.41
C GLN A 25 -2.26 -38.23 6.36
N VAL A 26 -1.61 -37.15 5.93
CA VAL A 26 -2.14 -36.24 4.89
C VAL A 26 -2.23 -36.95 3.54
N ARG A 27 -1.22 -37.72 3.16
CA ARG A 27 -1.23 -38.54 1.94
C ARG A 27 -2.41 -39.51 1.94
N HIS A 28 -2.68 -40.16 3.07
CA HIS A 28 -3.83 -41.05 3.21
C HIS A 28 -5.16 -40.31 3.02
N LEU A 29 -5.35 -39.16 3.67
CA LEU A 29 -6.56 -38.33 3.53
C LEU A 29 -6.77 -37.87 2.08
N LEU A 30 -5.70 -37.49 1.38
CA LEU A 30 -5.78 -37.05 -0.02
C LEU A 30 -6.13 -38.19 -0.98
N LEU A 31 -5.60 -39.39 -0.74
CA LEU A 31 -5.94 -40.59 -1.52
C LEU A 31 -7.37 -41.09 -1.25
N GLN A 32 -7.89 -40.90 -0.04
CA GLN A 32 -9.30 -41.18 0.27
C GLN A 32 -10.25 -40.26 -0.51
N ALA A 33 -9.88 -38.98 -0.68
CA ALA A 33 -10.69 -38.02 -1.42
C ALA A 33 -10.59 -38.21 -2.95
N ASP A 34 -9.39 -38.51 -3.45
CA ASP A 34 -9.15 -38.76 -4.87
C ASP A 34 -8.09 -39.86 -5.06
N PRO A 35 -8.52 -41.10 -5.39
CA PRO A 35 -7.63 -42.23 -5.59
C PRO A 35 -6.64 -42.06 -6.75
N LYS A 36 -6.85 -41.10 -7.65
CA LYS A 36 -5.97 -40.84 -8.81
C LYS A 36 -4.79 -39.92 -8.46
N LYS A 37 -4.72 -39.39 -7.24
CA LYS A 37 -3.60 -38.53 -6.80
C LYS A 37 -2.29 -39.31 -6.81
N MET A 38 -1.28 -38.74 -7.46
CA MET A 38 0.05 -39.35 -7.57
C MET A 38 1.01 -38.78 -6.52
N PHE A 39 1.67 -39.68 -5.79
CA PHE A 39 2.69 -39.36 -4.78
C PHE A 39 3.96 -40.19 -5.04
N PRO A 40 4.77 -39.81 -6.04
CA PRO A 40 6.00 -40.53 -6.38
C PRO A 40 7.08 -40.32 -5.31
N GLU A 41 8.04 -41.24 -5.23
CA GLU A 41 9.24 -41.05 -4.42
C GLU A 41 10.19 -40.05 -5.09
N LEU A 42 10.57 -39.00 -4.36
CA LEU A 42 11.44 -37.94 -4.84
C LEU A 42 12.82 -38.09 -4.19
N LYS A 43 13.76 -38.75 -4.88
CA LYS A 43 15.10 -39.09 -4.36
C LYS A 43 16.26 -38.28 -4.98
N ASP A 44 15.99 -37.44 -5.98
CA ASP A 44 17.00 -36.61 -6.64
C ASP A 44 17.19 -35.27 -5.90
N SER A 45 18.07 -34.42 -6.43
CA SER A 45 18.09 -32.98 -6.19
C SER A 45 16.71 -32.35 -6.39
N LEU A 46 16.44 -31.22 -5.72
CA LEU A 46 15.18 -30.48 -5.86
C LEU A 46 14.82 -30.22 -7.32
N LEU A 47 15.78 -29.77 -8.13
CA LEU A 47 15.55 -29.49 -9.55
C LEU A 47 15.33 -30.77 -10.36
N GLY A 48 16.04 -31.86 -10.05
CA GLY A 48 15.82 -33.17 -10.65
C GLY A 48 14.41 -33.69 -10.38
N ASN A 49 13.97 -33.60 -9.12
CA ASN A 49 12.62 -33.97 -8.69
C ASN A 49 11.54 -33.13 -9.39
N LEU A 50 11.71 -31.81 -9.48
CA LEU A 50 10.77 -30.93 -10.19
C LEU A 50 10.67 -31.28 -11.69
N LYS A 51 11.79 -31.60 -12.34
CA LYS A 51 11.80 -32.06 -13.74
C LYS A 51 11.09 -33.40 -13.91
N SER A 52 11.25 -34.32 -12.96
CA SER A 52 10.56 -35.61 -12.95
C SER A 52 9.05 -35.40 -12.81
N LEU A 53 8.62 -34.63 -11.83
CA LEU A 53 7.21 -34.30 -11.59
C LEU A 53 6.54 -33.68 -12.83
N LYS A 54 7.22 -32.73 -13.49
CA LYS A 54 6.72 -32.11 -14.72
C LYS A 54 6.46 -33.12 -15.84
N LYS A 55 7.26 -34.19 -15.93
CA LYS A 55 7.12 -35.23 -16.96
C LYS A 55 6.02 -36.25 -16.62
N THR A 56 5.80 -36.48 -15.33
CA THR A 56 4.88 -37.53 -14.86
C THR A 56 3.45 -37.02 -14.65
N MET A 57 3.28 -35.73 -14.33
CA MET A 57 1.96 -35.13 -14.11
C MET A 57 1.26 -34.75 -15.42
N THR A 58 -0.07 -34.65 -15.37
CA THR A 58 -0.85 -34.05 -16.46
C THR A 58 -0.54 -32.55 -16.57
N ASP A 59 -0.76 -31.95 -17.75
CA ASP A 59 -0.52 -30.51 -17.93
C ASP A 59 -1.38 -29.67 -16.95
N ALA A 60 -2.63 -30.05 -16.72
CA ALA A 60 -3.54 -29.38 -15.79
C ALA A 60 -3.05 -29.46 -14.33
N ASP A 61 -2.61 -30.64 -13.88
CA ASP A 61 -2.05 -30.83 -12.54
C ASP A 61 -0.75 -30.05 -12.38
N TRP A 62 0.12 -30.09 -13.40
CA TRP A 62 1.38 -29.36 -13.39
C TRP A 62 1.17 -27.84 -13.33
N LYS A 63 0.21 -27.29 -14.09
CA LYS A 63 -0.16 -25.87 -14.04
C LYS A 63 -0.70 -25.46 -12.67
N SER A 64 -1.47 -26.34 -12.04
CA SER A 64 -1.98 -26.13 -10.68
C SER A 64 -0.82 -26.11 -9.67
N PHE A 65 0.14 -27.01 -9.81
CA PHE A 65 1.35 -27.07 -8.99
C PHE A 65 2.26 -25.84 -9.20
N GLU A 66 2.47 -25.39 -10.44
CA GLU A 66 3.21 -24.15 -10.76
C GLU A 66 2.55 -22.93 -10.08
N SER A 67 1.22 -22.84 -10.15
CA SER A 67 0.46 -21.75 -9.53
C SER A 67 0.59 -21.78 -8.01
N TRP A 68 0.46 -22.96 -7.39
CA TRP A 68 0.67 -23.14 -5.96
C TRP A 68 2.10 -22.74 -5.54
N MET A 69 3.12 -23.19 -6.27
CA MET A 69 4.53 -22.87 -5.99
C MET A 69 4.82 -21.37 -6.13
N HIS A 70 4.25 -20.71 -7.14
CA HIS A 70 4.36 -19.26 -7.32
C HIS A 70 3.73 -18.51 -6.13
N LYS A 71 2.51 -18.88 -5.74
CA LYS A 71 1.83 -18.26 -4.60
C LYS A 71 2.56 -18.52 -3.28
N TRP A 72 3.08 -19.73 -3.08
CA TRP A 72 3.90 -20.07 -1.93
C TRP A 72 5.19 -19.24 -1.88
N LEU A 73 5.88 -19.06 -3.02
CA LEU A 73 7.08 -18.21 -3.09
C LEU A 73 6.75 -16.75 -2.79
N LEU A 74 5.65 -16.21 -3.32
CA LEU A 74 5.19 -14.86 -2.97
C LEU A 74 4.96 -14.71 -1.47
N PHE A 75 4.27 -15.68 -0.85
CA PHE A 75 4.04 -15.69 0.59
C PHE A 75 5.35 -15.76 1.40
N GLU A 76 6.29 -16.59 0.97
CA GLU A 76 7.58 -16.73 1.64
C GLU A 76 8.42 -15.44 1.54
N MET A 77 8.40 -14.79 0.37
CA MET A 77 9.00 -13.47 0.18
C MET A 77 8.32 -12.38 1.03
N ALA A 78 7.00 -12.46 1.24
CA ALA A 78 6.26 -11.52 2.07
C ALA A 78 6.55 -11.69 3.58
N LYS A 79 6.87 -12.91 4.03
CA LYS A 79 7.29 -13.18 5.43
C LYS A 79 8.64 -12.58 5.77
N SER A 80 9.52 -12.46 4.78
CA SER A 80 10.87 -11.91 4.92
C SER A 80 11.10 -10.81 3.88
N PRO A 81 10.47 -9.63 4.05
CA PRO A 81 10.75 -8.51 3.17
C PRO A 81 12.23 -8.18 3.32
N LYS A 82 12.99 -8.32 2.22
CA LYS A 82 14.37 -7.83 2.22
C LYS A 82 14.30 -6.35 2.61
N PRO A 83 15.08 -5.89 3.60
CA PRO A 83 15.16 -4.47 3.88
C PRO A 83 15.50 -3.81 2.56
N ASP A 84 14.60 -2.92 2.16
CA ASP A 84 14.69 -2.22 0.90
C ASP A 84 16.10 -1.63 0.85
N GLU A 85 16.97 -2.14 -0.04
CA GLU A 85 18.11 -1.36 -0.52
C GLU A 85 17.54 -0.21 -1.37
N ARG A 86 16.68 0.59 -0.75
CA ARG A 86 16.59 2.01 -1.05
C ARG A 86 18.00 2.50 -0.76
N LYS A 87 18.87 2.40 -1.78
CA LYS A 87 19.80 3.48 -2.07
C LYS A 87 18.99 4.73 -1.83
N ALA A 88 19.27 5.41 -0.73
CA ALA A 88 18.66 6.67 -0.44
C ALA A 88 18.80 7.48 -1.73
N ILE A 89 17.69 7.68 -2.44
CA ILE A 89 17.64 8.76 -3.42
C ILE A 89 17.99 9.96 -2.54
N PRO A 90 19.08 10.70 -2.83
CA PRO A 90 19.39 11.91 -2.06
C PRO A 90 18.09 12.69 -2.01
N ALA A 91 17.62 13.05 -0.81
CA ALA A 91 16.42 13.85 -0.68
C ALA A 91 16.64 15.12 -1.51
N GLU A 92 16.10 15.14 -2.72
CA GLU A 92 16.06 16.35 -3.52
C GLU A 92 15.18 17.27 -2.69
N LYS A 93 15.76 18.39 -2.23
CA LYS A 93 15.01 19.40 -1.48
C LYS A 93 13.92 19.91 -2.40
N VAL A 94 12.74 19.31 -2.32
CA VAL A 94 11.54 19.80 -2.98
C VAL A 94 11.26 21.16 -2.35
N GLN A 95 11.48 22.24 -3.11
CA GLN A 95 11.15 23.57 -2.64
C GLN A 95 9.64 23.65 -2.43
N THR A 96 9.21 24.20 -1.30
CA THR A 96 7.79 24.48 -1.07
C THR A 96 7.31 25.61 -1.99
N LYS A 97 5.99 25.79 -2.09
CA LYS A 97 5.39 26.87 -2.89
C LYS A 97 5.97 28.25 -2.52
N CYS A 98 6.08 28.56 -1.23
CA CYS A 98 6.65 29.83 -0.78
C CYS A 98 8.12 29.96 -1.18
N GLN A 99 8.92 28.91 -0.98
CA GLN A 99 10.35 28.93 -1.33
C GLN A 99 10.57 29.08 -2.83
N ALA A 100 9.76 28.41 -3.64
CA ALA A 100 9.78 28.53 -5.10
C ALA A 100 9.43 29.96 -5.53
N GLU A 101 8.36 30.55 -4.99
CA GLU A 101 7.95 31.93 -5.29
C GLU A 101 8.98 32.97 -4.82
N ALA A 102 9.61 32.75 -3.66
CA ALA A 102 10.67 33.60 -3.13
C ALA A 102 11.95 33.57 -3.98
N ASN A 103 12.21 32.44 -4.65
CA ASN A 103 13.35 32.26 -5.56
C ASN A 103 13.00 32.60 -7.01
N PHE A 104 11.71 32.76 -7.34
CA PHE A 104 11.24 32.98 -8.70
C PHE A 104 11.64 34.37 -9.21
N GLY A 105 12.55 34.40 -10.18
CA GLY A 105 12.89 35.62 -10.93
C GLY A 105 13.99 36.50 -10.32
N GLY A 106 14.71 36.06 -9.29
CA GLY A 106 15.83 36.84 -8.72
C GLY A 106 15.41 38.07 -7.91
N VAL A 107 16.40 38.83 -7.39
CA VAL A 107 16.14 40.02 -6.56
C VAL A 107 15.88 41.25 -7.45
N HIS A 108 14.61 41.53 -7.70
CA HIS A 108 14.19 42.74 -8.41
C HIS A 108 13.58 43.77 -7.46
N PRO A 109 14.15 44.99 -7.36
CA PRO A 109 13.58 46.07 -6.57
C PRO A 109 12.14 46.37 -7.01
N GLY A 110 11.21 46.42 -6.05
CA GLY A 110 9.81 46.75 -6.31
C GLY A 110 8.90 45.57 -6.65
N ARG A 111 9.43 44.35 -6.85
CA ARG A 111 8.60 43.14 -7.00
C ARG A 111 8.28 42.54 -5.62
N PHE A 112 7.09 41.97 -5.46
CA PHE A 112 6.74 41.19 -4.29
C PHE A 112 7.63 39.95 -4.18
N ARG A 113 8.19 39.71 -2.99
CA ARG A 113 8.88 38.48 -2.63
C ARG A 113 8.26 37.97 -1.32
N PRO A 114 7.68 36.75 -1.30
CA PRO A 114 7.12 36.22 -0.08
C PRO A 114 8.22 35.84 0.93
N GLU A 115 7.88 35.94 2.21
CA GLU A 115 8.71 35.51 3.32
C GLU A 115 8.23 34.14 3.82
N CYS A 116 9.15 33.19 3.97
CA CYS A 116 8.85 31.82 4.33
C CYS A 116 9.48 31.46 5.68
N ASP A 117 8.83 30.56 6.43
CA ASP A 117 9.39 29.99 7.65
C ASP A 117 10.39 28.86 7.37
N GLU A 118 10.93 28.25 8.42
CA GLU A 118 11.88 27.13 8.33
C GLU A 118 11.27 25.87 7.68
N ASN A 119 9.96 25.69 7.77
CA ASN A 119 9.23 24.59 7.14
C ASN A 119 8.94 24.88 5.66
N GLY A 120 9.08 26.14 5.22
CA GLY A 120 8.73 26.61 3.90
C GLY A 120 7.26 27.01 3.75
N ASP A 121 6.53 27.16 4.85
CA ASP A 121 5.21 27.80 4.86
C ASP A 121 5.37 29.32 4.76
N TYR A 122 4.30 30.03 4.36
CA TYR A 122 4.33 31.50 4.35
C TYR A 122 4.31 32.03 5.78
N LEU A 123 5.16 33.01 6.09
CA LEU A 123 5.07 33.72 7.36
C LEU A 123 3.70 34.42 7.49
N PRO A 124 3.09 34.44 8.69
CA PRO A 124 1.76 35.01 8.89
C PRO A 124 1.62 36.47 8.48
N LYS A 125 2.73 37.22 8.45
CA LYS A 125 2.81 38.60 7.97
C LYS A 125 3.62 38.62 6.68
N GLN A 126 3.06 39.22 5.63
CA GLN A 126 3.74 39.44 4.35
C GLN A 126 3.78 40.93 4.05
N CYS A 127 4.93 41.43 3.59
CA CYS A 127 5.14 42.84 3.30
C CYS A 127 5.65 43.05 1.87
N HIS A 128 4.99 43.92 1.12
CA HIS A 128 5.40 44.31 -0.21
C HIS A 128 6.24 45.59 -0.15
N ALA A 129 7.56 45.45 -0.09
CA ALA A 129 8.50 46.58 0.02
C ALA A 129 8.28 47.66 -1.05
N GLY A 130 7.92 47.29 -2.28
CA GLY A 130 7.67 48.25 -3.37
C GLY A 130 6.44 49.15 -3.20
N THR A 131 5.43 48.74 -2.43
CA THR A 131 4.18 49.51 -2.24
C THR A 131 4.01 50.01 -0.80
N GLY A 132 4.81 49.47 0.12
CA GLY A 132 4.77 49.76 1.55
C GLY A 132 3.62 49.08 2.30
N TYR A 133 2.85 48.20 1.66
CA TYR A 133 1.75 47.49 2.30
C TYR A 133 2.20 46.17 2.91
N CYS A 134 1.71 45.88 4.11
CA CYS A 134 1.78 44.59 4.78
C CYS A 134 0.37 44.03 5.00
N TRP A 135 0.22 42.71 5.01
CA TRP A 135 -1.03 42.01 5.29
C TRP A 135 -0.78 40.71 6.05
N CYS A 136 -1.83 40.17 6.66
CA CYS A 136 -1.76 38.83 7.24
C CYS A 136 -2.14 37.77 6.19
N CYS A 137 -1.52 36.60 6.24
CA CYS A 137 -1.86 35.47 5.38
C CYS A 137 -1.86 34.14 6.15
N TYR A 138 -2.52 33.15 5.57
CA TYR A 138 -2.49 31.76 6.03
C TYR A 138 -1.19 31.06 5.61
N LYS A 139 -0.93 29.87 6.17
CA LYS A 139 0.26 29.07 5.87
C LYS A 139 0.43 28.73 4.38
N ASN A 140 -0.67 28.64 3.63
CA ASN A 140 -0.67 28.40 2.19
C ASN A 140 -0.42 29.65 1.32
N GLY A 141 -0.26 30.82 1.94
CA GLY A 141 0.02 32.11 1.30
C GLY A 141 -1.22 32.95 0.96
N THR A 142 -2.43 32.47 1.30
CA THR A 142 -3.67 33.19 1.04
C THR A 142 -3.78 34.41 1.96
N LYS A 143 -3.93 35.59 1.37
CA LYS A 143 -4.10 36.84 2.10
C LYS A 143 -5.43 36.87 2.83
N ILE A 144 -5.43 37.35 4.07
CA ILE A 144 -6.62 37.62 4.86
C ILE A 144 -7.17 38.99 4.47
N GLU A 145 -8.39 39.02 3.93
CA GLU A 145 -9.03 40.25 3.49
C GLU A 145 -9.20 41.26 4.64
N GLY A 146 -9.08 42.55 4.33
CA GLY A 146 -9.17 43.64 5.32
C GLY A 146 -7.93 43.87 6.19
N THR A 147 -6.88 43.03 6.10
CA THR A 147 -5.65 43.18 6.92
C THR A 147 -4.55 44.04 6.29
N ALA A 148 -4.74 44.51 5.05
CA ALA A 148 -3.72 45.27 4.33
C ALA A 148 -3.55 46.69 4.88
N THR A 149 -2.39 47.01 5.43
CA THR A 149 -2.06 48.32 6.01
C THR A 149 -0.63 48.75 5.70
N ARG A 150 -0.34 50.04 5.80
CA ARG A 150 1.03 50.59 5.75
C ARG A 150 1.64 50.81 7.15
N GLY A 151 0.84 50.62 8.20
CA GLY A 151 1.26 50.79 9.59
C GLY A 151 1.73 49.48 10.23
N GLU A 152 1.90 49.52 11.54
CA GLU A 152 2.22 48.33 12.34
C GLU A 152 1.09 47.29 12.27
N LEU A 153 1.45 46.03 12.05
CA LEU A 153 0.53 44.92 11.86
C LEU A 153 1.00 43.70 12.67
N ASP A 154 0.14 43.21 13.55
CA ASP A 154 0.34 41.98 14.32
C ASP A 154 -0.54 40.85 13.76
N CYS A 155 0.10 39.76 13.35
CA CYS A 155 -0.55 38.58 12.74
C CYS A 155 -0.44 37.33 13.62
N SER A 156 -0.17 37.48 14.93
CA SER A 156 0.04 36.35 15.87
C SER A 156 -1.13 35.35 15.95
N GLY A 157 -2.34 35.76 15.54
CA GLY A 157 -3.54 34.90 15.48
C GLY A 157 -3.87 34.31 14.10
N ALA A 158 -3.17 34.70 13.02
CA ALA A 158 -3.50 34.32 11.64
C ALA A 158 -3.06 32.89 11.26
N ALA A 159 -2.25 32.23 12.09
CA ALA A 159 -1.57 30.98 11.76
C ALA A 159 -2.39 29.69 11.91
N LEU A 160 -3.69 29.75 12.25
CA LEU A 160 -4.39 28.57 12.80
C LEU A 160 -5.68 28.10 12.11
N THR A 161 -6.22 28.76 11.09
CA THR A 161 -7.43 28.25 10.42
C THR A 161 -7.41 28.55 8.93
N GLU A 162 -7.28 27.53 8.08
CA GLU A 162 -7.53 27.72 6.65
C GLU A 162 -9.02 28.04 6.42
N PRO A 163 -9.38 28.86 5.41
CA PRO A 163 -10.79 29.08 5.05
C PRO A 163 -11.52 27.82 4.57
N ASP A 164 -10.80 26.72 4.31
CA ASP A 164 -11.33 25.50 3.66
C ASP A 164 -12.13 24.56 4.59
N GLU A 165 -12.40 24.94 5.84
CA GLU A 165 -13.51 24.33 6.60
C GLU A 165 -14.81 25.16 6.57
N MET A 166 -14.96 26.09 5.63
CA MET A 166 -16.31 26.46 5.17
C MET A 166 -16.78 25.48 4.09
N ILE A 167 -16.91 24.20 4.47
CA ILE A 167 -17.83 23.31 3.77
C ILE A 167 -19.21 23.94 3.97
N PHE A 168 -19.78 24.44 2.89
CA PHE A 168 -21.18 24.82 2.83
C PHE A 168 -22.00 23.56 3.15
N SER A 169 -22.31 23.35 4.44
CA SER A 169 -23.28 22.34 4.84
C SER A 169 -24.57 22.73 4.14
N GLY A 170 -24.97 21.97 3.13
CA GLY A 170 -26.14 22.22 2.28
C GLY A 170 -27.48 22.07 3.01
N VAL A 171 -27.60 22.64 4.22
CA VAL A 171 -28.80 22.58 5.06
C VAL A 171 -29.56 23.92 5.08
N ASP A 172 -28.99 25.02 4.57
CA ASP A 172 -29.66 26.33 4.58
C ASP A 172 -30.38 26.72 3.27
N MET A 173 -30.80 25.75 2.45
CA MET A 173 -31.65 26.01 1.28
C MET A 173 -33.15 25.67 1.47
N LEU A 174 -33.61 25.47 2.71
CA LEU A 174 -35.03 25.22 3.02
C LEU A 174 -35.64 26.16 4.06
N LYS A 175 -35.16 27.41 4.14
CA LYS A 175 -35.80 28.43 4.99
C LYS A 175 -35.82 29.83 4.36
N LEU A 176 -36.17 29.90 3.08
CA LEU A 176 -36.75 31.10 2.46
C LEU A 176 -37.90 30.64 1.56
N GLY A 177 -39.02 30.32 2.21
CA GLY A 177 -40.21 29.78 1.57
C GLY A 177 -41.25 29.37 2.60
N ALA A 178 -41.55 30.26 3.54
CA ALA A 178 -42.74 30.24 4.38
C ALA A 178 -43.17 31.69 4.61
#